data_AF-A0A174VZ81-F1
#
_entry.id   AF-A0A174VZ81-F1
#
_cell.length_a   1.000
_cell.length_b   1.000
_cell.length_c   1.000
_cell.angle_alpha   90.00
_cell.angle_beta   90.00
_cell.angle_gamma   90.00
#
_symmetry.space_group_name_H-M   'P 1'
#
loop_
_entity.id
_entity.type
_entity.pdbx_description
1 polymer ?
#
loop_
_entity_poly.entity_id
_entity_poly.type
_entity_poly.pdbx_seq_one_letter_code
_entity_poly.pdbx_strand_id
1 'polypeptide(L)' 'MISIDCTAVENEVADNLYERSELDYLIYNDPLAYADLVLNGDVEAYLNAVTEYKPCEN' A
#
# COMPACT_ATOMS: atom_id res chain seq x y z
N MET A 1 -10.09 -15.98 -12.41
CA MET A 1 -8.77 -15.64 -11.85
C MET A 1 -8.58 -14.16 -12.12
N ILE A 2 -8.56 -13.33 -11.08
CA ILE A 2 -8.24 -11.91 -11.18
C ILE A 2 -6.72 -11.81 -10.98
N SER A 3 -6.03 -11.07 -11.84
CA SER A 3 -4.60 -10.78 -11.73
C SER A 3 -4.46 -9.28 -11.52
N ILE A 4 -3.78 -8.89 -10.45
CA ILE A 4 -3.47 -7.49 -10.16
C ILE A 4 -2.07 -7.21 -10.70
N ASP A 5 -1.92 -6.14 -11.47
CA ASP A 5 -0.61 -5.67 -11.90
C ASP A 5 -0.03 -4.77 -10.81
N CYS A 6 0.72 -5.36 -9.87
CA CYS A 6 1.24 -4.63 -8.72
C CYS A 6 2.14 -3.46 -9.15
N THR A 7 2.91 -3.64 -10.23
CA THR A 7 3.80 -2.59 -10.76
C THR A 7 3.03 -1.37 -11.26
N ALA A 8 1.91 -1.56 -11.96
CA ALA A 8 1.07 -0.45 -12.39
C ALA A 8 0.45 0.28 -11.19
N VAL A 9 -0.08 -0.47 -10.21
CA VAL A 9 -0.68 0.09 -8.99
C VAL A 9 0.34 0.91 -8.22
N GLU A 10 1.51 0.34 -7.93
CA GLU A 10 2.57 1.00 -7.15
C GLU A 10 3.11 2.26 -7.83
N ASN A 11 3.23 2.28 -9.18
CA ASN A 11 3.68 3.48 -9.89
C ASN A 11 2.62 4.59 -9.92
N GLU A 12 1.34 4.25 -9.76
CA GLU A 12 0.25 5.23 -9.76
C GLU A 12 0.07 5.90 -8.39
N VAL A 13 0.22 5.14 -7.31
CA VAL A 13 -0.18 5.58 -5.96
C VAL A 13 0.97 5.82 -4.99
N ALA A 14 2.17 5.32 -5.26
CA ALA A 14 3.30 5.48 -4.35
C ALA A 14 4.26 6.57 -4.86
N ASP A 15 4.27 7.70 -4.17
CA ASP A 15 5.09 8.87 -4.45
C ASP A 15 6.53 8.72 -3.91
N ASN A 16 6.74 7.85 -2.92
CA ASN A 16 8.05 7.66 -2.30
C ASN A 16 8.41 6.19 -2.03
N LEU A 17 9.68 5.95 -1.69
CA LEU A 17 10.22 4.61 -1.43
C LEU A 17 9.56 3.94 -0.21
N TYR A 18 9.14 4.71 0.78
CA TYR A 18 8.52 4.17 1.99
C TYR A 18 7.13 3.62 1.69
N GLU A 19 6.32 4.35 0.93
CA GLU A 19 5.01 3.89 0.44
C GLU A 19 5.14 2.65 -0.42
N ARG A 20 6.10 2.61 -1.35
CA ARG A 20 6.38 1.41 -2.13
C ARG A 20 6.77 0.23 -1.24
N SER A 21 7.62 0.47 -0.25
CA SER A 21 8.06 -0.59 0.68
C SER A 21 6.90 -1.14 1.51
N GLU A 22 5.91 -0.31 1.84
CA GLU A 22 4.70 -0.75 2.55
C GLU A 22 3.83 -1.64 1.66
N LEU A 23 3.64 -1.27 0.39
CA LEU A 23 2.91 -2.11 -0.57
C LEU A 23 3.65 -3.43 -0.83
N ASP A 24 4.96 -3.39 -1.04
CA ASP A 24 5.82 -4.56 -1.14
C ASP A 24 5.65 -5.47 0.08
N TYR A 25 5.64 -4.91 1.30
CA TYR A 25 5.43 -5.69 2.53
C TYR A 25 4.09 -6.42 2.52
N LEU A 26 3.00 -5.75 2.14
CA LEU A 26 1.68 -6.39 2.03
C LEU A 26 1.68 -7.51 0.99
N ILE A 27 2.30 -7.31 -0.18
CA ILE A 27 2.37 -8.33 -1.23
C ILE A 27 3.05 -9.62 -0.73
N TYR A 28 4.13 -9.49 0.04
CA TYR A 28 4.88 -10.65 0.54
C TYR A 28 4.32 -11.26 1.83
N ASN A 29 3.76 -10.44 2.72
CA ASN A 29 3.35 -10.87 4.06
C ASN A 29 1.83 -11.13 4.17
N ASP A 30 1.01 -10.34 3.50
CA ASP A 30 -0.46 -10.47 3.51
C ASP A 30 -1.08 -10.11 2.14
N PRO A 31 -0.89 -10.97 1.12
CA PRO A 31 -1.35 -10.69 -0.23
C PRO A 31 -2.88 -10.57 -0.35
N LEU A 32 -3.62 -11.10 0.63
CA LEU A 32 -5.08 -10.93 0.68
C LEU A 32 -5.45 -9.50 1.10
N ALA A 33 -4.76 -8.94 2.09
CA ALA A 33 -4.94 -7.55 2.47
C ALA A 33 -4.58 -6.60 1.32
N TYR A 34 -3.48 -6.87 0.61
CA TYR A 34 -3.11 -6.11 -0.60
C TYR A 34 -4.22 -6.16 -1.67
N ALA A 35 -4.71 -7.36 -1.99
CA ALA A 35 -5.74 -7.51 -3.01
C ALA A 35 -7.06 -6.84 -2.62
N ASP A 36 -7.46 -6.92 -1.35
CA ASP A 36 -8.65 -6.23 -0.85
C ASP A 36 -8.49 -4.71 -0.90
N LEU A 37 -7.33 -4.20 -0.49
CA LEU A 37 -7.00 -2.77 -0.57
C LEU A 37 -7.10 -2.24 -2.00
N VAL A 38 -6.57 -2.97 -2.98
CA VAL A 38 -6.58 -2.55 -4.40
C VAL A 38 -7.96 -2.69 -5.04
N LEU A 39 -8.75 -3.71 -4.67
CA LEU A 39 -10.04 -4.00 -5.32
C LEU A 39 -11.23 -3.30 -4.66
N ASN A 40 -11.17 -3.10 -3.35
CA ASN A 40 -12.29 -2.60 -2.54
C ASN A 40 -11.94 -1.38 -1.69
N GLY A 41 -10.65 -1.11 -1.48
CA GLY A 41 -10.16 -0.03 -0.63
C GLY A 41 -9.67 1.20 -1.41
N ASP A 42 -8.95 2.05 -0.69
CA ASP A 42 -8.31 3.26 -1.21
C ASP A 42 -6.82 3.22 -0.83
N VAL A 43 -5.97 2.96 -1.82
CA VAL A 43 -4.53 2.75 -1.61
C VAL A 43 -3.86 4.05 -1.15
N GLU A 44 -4.24 5.19 -1.71
CA GLU A 44 -3.69 6.50 -1.34
C GLU A 44 -4.03 6.85 0.11
N ALA A 45 -5.28 6.64 0.52
CA ALA A 45 -5.69 6.87 1.91
C ALA A 45 -4.99 5.92 2.89
N TYR A 46 -4.78 4.65 2.51
CA TYR A 46 -4.01 3.70 3.31
C TYR A 46 -2.55 4.15 3.46
N LEU A 47 -1.90 4.50 2.36
CA LEU A 47 -0.52 5.00 2.36
C LEU A 47 -0.40 6.28 3.16
N ASN A 48 -1.37 7.20 3.06
CA ASN A 48 -1.41 8.41 3.87
C ASN A 48 -1.51 8.07 5.37
N ALA A 49 -2.37 7.14 5.77
CA ALA A 49 -2.50 6.73 7.17
C ALA A 49 -1.25 6.02 7.74
N VAL A 50 -0.51 5.28 6.89
CA VAL A 50 0.75 4.62 7.27
C VAL A 50 1.91 5.62 7.32
N THR A 51 1.93 6.59 6.39
CA THR A 51 2.97 7.63 6.31
C THR A 51 2.73 8.81 7.24
N GLU A 52 1.49 9.00 7.71
CA GLU A 52 1.15 9.95 8.77
C GLU A 52 1.98 9.58 9.99
N TYR A 53 3.07 10.35 10.15
CA TYR A 53 3.95 10.34 11.29
C TYR A 53 3.09 10.43 12.54
N LYS A 54 2.85 9.30 13.22
CA LYS A 54 2.46 9.34 14.63
C LYS A 54 3.60 10.12 15.30
N PRO A 55 3.36 11.33 15.83
CA PRO A 55 4.37 11.93 16.68
C PRO A 55 4.64 10.88 17.75
N CYS A 56 5.89 10.45 17.87
CA CYS A 56 6.31 9.70 19.05
C CYS A 56 5.93 10.59 20.24
N GLU A 57 4.83 10.25 20.92
CA GLU A 57 4.51 10.86 22.18
C GLU A 57 5.69 10.52 23.10
N ASN A 58 6.47 11.56 23.39
CA ASN A 58 7.74 11.49 24.09
C ASN A 58 7.55 11.53 25.60
#